data_AF-A0A6J6AYX4-F1
#
_entry.id   AF-A0A6J6AYX4-F1
#
_cell.length_a   1.000
_cell.length_b   1.000
_cell.length_c   1.000
_cell.angle_alpha   90.00
_cell.angle_beta   90.00
_cell.angle_gamma   90.00
#
_symmetry.space_group_name_H-M   'P 1'
#
loop_
_entity.id
_entity.type
_entity.pdbx_description
1 polymer ?
#
loop_
_entity_poly.entity_id
_entity_poly.type
_entity_poly.pdbx_seq_one_letter_code
_entity_poly.pdbx_strand_id
1 'polypeptide(L)'
;MNAESTLVLRWSLLLVLAYVLQVGVLQDFRPFGVHPEIMLLLALCGGIIGGSSRGAIVGFFAGLLNDLQLNGSLGISALCFALVGFAAGVLEDSVIRSSRLISMAIATVGSAVGVLMYACLSQLLGTHSLSDPRLWLIITIVSLMNGVLCLAALPLCRWAEGFGLNSRAY
;
A
#
# COMPACT_ATOMS: atom_id res chain seq x y z
N MET A 1 10.82 -20.98 16.74
CA MET A 1 9.84 -20.02 16.18
C MET A 1 9.23 -20.65 14.95
N ASN A 2 7.90 -20.71 14.86
CA ASN A 2 7.22 -21.31 13.72
C ASN A 2 7.38 -20.42 12.49
N ALA A 3 7.38 -20.98 11.28
CA ALA A 3 7.58 -20.20 10.05
C ALA A 3 6.59 -19.01 9.97
N GLU A 4 5.33 -19.23 10.33
CA GLU A 4 4.30 -18.20 10.37
C GLU A 4 4.61 -17.04 11.33
N SER A 5 5.11 -17.34 12.53
CA SER A 5 5.49 -16.30 13.51
C SER A 5 6.60 -15.38 12.99
N THR A 6 7.48 -15.91 12.13
CA THR A 6 8.55 -15.13 11.51
C THR A 6 8.02 -14.20 10.42
N LEU A 7 7.04 -14.66 9.61
CA LEU A 7 6.39 -13.84 8.59
C LEU A 7 5.62 -12.67 9.21
N VAL A 8 4.85 -12.95 10.26
CA VAL A 8 4.11 -11.91 11.01
C VAL A 8 5.08 -10.88 11.55
N LEU A 9 6.17 -11.31 12.19
CA LEU A 9 7.18 -10.40 12.73
C LEU A 9 7.80 -9.50 11.65
N ARG A 10 8.14 -10.05 10.48
CA ARG A 10 8.74 -9.28 9.38
C ARG A 10 7.79 -8.26 8.79
N TRP A 11 6.53 -8.64 8.56
CA TRP A 11 5.50 -7.73 8.07
C TRP A 11 5.20 -6.62 9.09
N SER A 12 5.08 -6.96 10.37
CA SER A 12 4.92 -5.97 11.43
C SER A 12 6.10 -5.00 11.47
N LEU A 13 7.33 -5.49 11.36
CA LEU A 13 8.52 -4.63 11.33
C LEU A 13 8.52 -3.70 10.12
N LEU A 14 8.20 -4.21 8.92
CA LEU A 14 8.14 -3.38 7.72
C LEU A 14 7.06 -2.30 7.80
N LEU A 15 5.87 -2.64 8.30
CA LEU A 15 4.78 -1.68 8.46
C LEU A 15 5.14 -0.57 9.45
N VAL A 16 5.70 -0.93 10.60
CA VAL A 16 6.12 0.05 11.61
C VAL A 16 7.24 0.94 11.08
N LEU A 17 8.26 0.37 10.45
CA LEU A 17 9.37 1.14 9.90
C LEU A 17 8.90 2.09 8.80
N ALA A 18 8.05 1.61 7.89
CA ALA A 18 7.50 2.43 6.83
C ALA A 18 6.57 3.52 7.37
N TYR A 19 5.80 3.26 8.44
CA TYR A 19 4.96 4.26 9.09
C TYR A 19 5.79 5.37 9.74
N VAL A 20 6.84 5.00 10.47
CA VAL A 20 7.78 5.97 11.06
C VAL A 20 8.46 6.80 9.97
N LEU A 21 8.88 6.17 8.87
CA LEU A 21 9.45 6.89 7.73
C LEU A 21 8.43 7.84 7.10
N GLN A 22 7.17 7.39 6.95
CA GLN A 22 6.08 8.16 6.37
C GLN A 22 5.76 9.41 7.19
N VAL A 23 5.57 9.25 8.50
CA VAL A 23 5.22 10.36 9.42
C VAL A 23 6.42 11.25 9.72
N GLY A 24 7.64 10.70 9.77
CA GLY A 24 8.85 11.44 10.12
C GLY A 24 9.53 12.15 8.95
N VAL A 25 9.89 11.41 7.91
CA VAL A 25 10.77 11.93 6.83
C VAL A 25 9.96 12.37 5.61
N LEU A 26 8.93 11.60 5.26
CA LEU A 26 8.15 11.85 4.04
C LEU A 26 7.09 12.95 4.22
N GLN A 27 6.75 13.31 5.47
CA GLN A 27 5.92 14.49 5.74
C GLN A 27 6.64 15.83 5.41
N ASP A 28 7.96 15.82 5.36
CA ASP A 28 8.74 16.97 4.90
C ASP A 28 9.09 16.86 3.42
N PHE A 29 9.19 15.64 2.89
CA PHE A 29 9.45 15.39 1.47
C PHE A 29 8.16 15.44 0.63
N ARG A 30 7.84 16.64 0.12
CA ARG A 30 6.64 16.93 -0.69
C ARG A 30 6.97 17.32 -2.14
N PRO A 31 7.34 16.38 -3.02
CA PRO A 31 7.47 16.70 -4.43
C PRO A 31 6.13 17.24 -4.95
N PHE A 32 6.16 18.48 -5.49
CA PHE A 32 4.97 19.21 -5.94
C PHE A 32 3.86 19.38 -4.88
N GLY A 33 4.21 19.33 -3.59
CA GLY A 33 3.26 19.52 -2.49
C GLY A 33 2.46 18.27 -2.10
N VAL A 34 2.72 17.11 -2.70
CA VAL A 34 1.99 15.85 -2.45
C VAL A 34 2.89 14.84 -1.77
N HIS A 35 2.35 14.12 -0.78
CA HIS A 35 3.06 13.03 -0.13
C HIS A 35 2.92 11.72 -0.90
N PRO A 36 4.00 10.95 -1.05
CA PRO A 36 3.88 9.54 -1.42
C PRO A 36 3.14 8.77 -0.32
N GLU A 37 2.19 7.95 -0.71
CA GLU A 37 1.41 7.12 0.21
C GLU A 37 2.00 5.71 0.27
N ILE A 38 3.01 5.53 1.12
CA ILE A 38 3.78 4.28 1.20
C ILE A 38 2.97 3.18 1.90
N MET A 39 2.10 3.53 2.86
CA MET A 39 1.22 2.55 3.50
C MET A 39 0.31 1.85 2.47
N LEU A 40 -0.28 2.63 1.54
CA LEU A 40 -1.07 2.09 0.43
C LEU A 40 -0.22 1.23 -0.52
N LEU A 41 1.00 1.67 -0.81
CA LEU A 41 1.93 0.90 -1.64
C LEU A 41 2.25 -0.47 -1.02
N LEU A 42 2.47 -0.55 0.29
CA LEU A 42 2.73 -1.82 0.96
C LEU A 42 1.52 -2.76 0.93
N ALA A 43 0.30 -2.22 1.01
CA ALA A 43 -0.92 -3.02 0.84
C ALA A 43 -0.98 -3.66 -0.55
N LEU A 44 -0.71 -2.86 -1.59
CA LEU A 44 -0.66 -3.31 -2.98
C LEU A 44 0.43 -4.36 -3.20
N CYS A 45 1.65 -4.11 -2.74
CA CYS A 45 2.75 -5.06 -2.86
C CYS A 45 2.51 -6.35 -2.06
N GLY A 46 1.87 -6.26 -0.90
CA GLY A 46 1.44 -7.42 -0.11
C GLY A 46 0.45 -8.29 -0.87
N GLY A 47 -0.49 -7.68 -1.60
CA GLY A 47 -1.41 -8.38 -2.50
C GLY A 47 -0.67 -9.04 -3.67
N ILE A 48 0.21 -8.29 -4.35
CA ILE A 48 0.97 -8.76 -5.51
C ILE A 48 1.88 -9.94 -5.16
N ILE A 49 2.48 -9.97 -3.97
CA ILE A 49 3.48 -11.01 -3.62
C ILE A 49 2.87 -12.15 -2.79
N GLY A 50 2.01 -11.82 -1.84
CA GLY A 50 1.44 -12.77 -0.89
C GLY A 50 0.01 -13.21 -1.22
N GLY A 51 -0.56 -12.74 -2.33
CA GLY A 51 -1.93 -13.00 -2.75
C GLY A 51 -2.96 -12.13 -2.03
N SER A 52 -4.23 -12.31 -2.42
CA SER A 52 -5.36 -11.48 -1.99
C SER A 52 -5.55 -11.38 -0.47
N SER A 53 -5.44 -12.49 0.26
CA SER A 53 -5.55 -12.53 1.73
C SER A 53 -4.45 -11.71 2.42
N ARG A 54 -3.19 -11.85 1.97
CA ARG A 54 -2.07 -11.06 2.50
C ARG A 54 -2.24 -9.58 2.22
N GLY A 55 -2.62 -9.21 0.99
CA GLY A 55 -2.91 -7.83 0.62
C GLY A 55 -3.97 -7.20 1.51
N ALA A 56 -5.04 -7.93 1.82
CA ALA A 56 -6.11 -7.46 2.69
C ALA A 56 -5.62 -7.22 4.13
N ILE A 57 -4.89 -8.18 4.70
CA ILE A 57 -4.37 -8.10 6.07
C ILE A 57 -3.37 -6.95 6.19
N VAL A 58 -2.36 -6.91 5.30
CA VAL A 58 -1.34 -5.86 5.29
C VAL A 58 -2.00 -4.50 5.08
N GLY A 59 -2.94 -4.40 4.14
CA GLY A 59 -3.69 -3.17 3.89
C GLY A 59 -4.50 -2.69 5.08
N PHE A 60 -5.21 -3.59 5.76
CA PHE A 60 -5.97 -3.25 6.97
C PHE A 60 -5.06 -2.64 8.04
N PHE A 61 -3.94 -3.29 8.38
CA PHE A 61 -3.03 -2.79 9.41
C PHE A 61 -2.27 -1.53 8.97
N ALA A 62 -1.86 -1.44 7.71
CA ALA A 62 -1.23 -0.23 7.16
C ALA A 62 -2.19 0.97 7.22
N GLY A 63 -3.44 0.75 6.84
CA GLY A 63 -4.47 1.78 6.90
C GLY A 63 -4.87 2.13 8.34
N LEU A 64 -4.90 1.16 9.25
CA LEU A 64 -5.15 1.41 10.67
C LEU A 64 -4.04 2.27 11.28
N LEU A 65 -2.78 2.01 10.95
CA LEU A 65 -1.66 2.89 11.34
C LEU A 65 -1.81 4.29 10.75
N ASN A 66 -2.20 4.39 9.48
CA ASN A 66 -2.45 5.67 8.82
C ASN A 66 -3.56 6.47 9.52
N ASP A 67 -4.62 5.79 9.93
CA ASP A 67 -5.78 6.36 10.61
C ASP A 67 -5.44 6.91 12.02
N LEU A 68 -4.31 6.51 12.63
CA LEU A 68 -3.86 7.04 13.94
C LEU A 68 -3.28 8.47 13.87
N GLN A 69 -3.12 9.03 12.67
CA GLN A 69 -2.67 10.41 12.54
C GLN A 69 -3.73 11.37 13.09
N LEU A 70 -3.28 12.45 13.76
CA LEU A 70 -4.09 13.40 14.55
C LEU A 70 -5.31 14.03 13.82
N ASN A 71 -5.40 13.92 12.50
CA ASN A 71 -6.50 14.47 11.68
C ASN A 71 -7.22 13.40 10.83
N GLY A 72 -6.92 12.12 11.02
CA GLY A 72 -7.49 11.01 10.25
C GLY A 72 -8.83 10.53 10.80
N SER A 73 -9.74 10.15 9.92
CA SER A 73 -10.96 9.43 10.30
C SER A 73 -10.63 7.96 10.55
N LEU A 74 -10.75 7.52 11.81
CA LEU A 74 -10.49 6.12 12.19
C LEU A 74 -11.29 5.13 11.32
N GLY A 75 -10.58 4.22 10.66
CA GLY A 75 -11.14 3.10 9.91
C GLY A 75 -11.28 3.32 8.40
N ILE A 76 -11.23 4.56 7.89
CA ILE A 76 -11.38 4.79 6.44
C ILE A 76 -10.17 4.24 5.69
N SER A 77 -8.95 4.62 6.08
CA SER A 77 -7.76 4.13 5.39
C SER A 77 -7.62 2.62 5.58
N ALA A 78 -7.94 2.09 6.76
CA ALA A 78 -7.94 0.64 7.01
C ALA A 78 -8.84 -0.12 6.01
N LEU A 79 -10.08 0.32 5.82
CA LEU A 79 -11.00 -0.30 4.86
C LEU A 79 -10.50 -0.14 3.42
N CYS A 80 -10.09 1.07 3.04
CA CYS A 80 -9.62 1.36 1.69
C CYS A 80 -8.43 0.49 1.29
N PHE A 81 -7.41 0.46 2.15
CA PHE A 81 -6.15 -0.21 1.84
C PHE A 81 -6.34 -1.73 1.85
N ALA A 82 -7.19 -2.26 2.72
CA ALA A 82 -7.55 -3.68 2.72
C ALA A 82 -8.22 -4.09 1.39
N LEU A 83 -9.22 -3.33 0.92
CA LEU A 83 -9.93 -3.64 -0.32
C LEU A 83 -9.02 -3.54 -1.55
N VAL A 84 -8.18 -2.51 -1.61
CA VAL A 84 -7.25 -2.31 -2.73
C VAL A 84 -6.14 -3.35 -2.73
N GLY A 85 -5.58 -3.68 -1.56
CA GLY A 85 -4.58 -4.76 -1.42
C GLY A 85 -5.15 -6.12 -1.80
N PHE A 86 -6.39 -6.42 -1.39
CA PHE A 86 -7.11 -7.62 -1.79
C PHE A 86 -7.29 -7.69 -3.31
N ALA A 87 -7.81 -6.61 -3.92
CA ALA A 87 -8.04 -6.53 -5.35
C ALA A 87 -6.75 -6.67 -6.15
N ALA A 88 -5.64 -6.08 -5.68
CA ALA A 88 -4.33 -6.25 -6.29
C ALA A 88 -3.86 -7.70 -6.31
N GLY A 89 -4.07 -8.45 -5.22
CA GLY A 89 -3.76 -9.87 -5.19
C GLY A 89 -4.63 -10.71 -6.13
N VAL A 90 -5.95 -10.44 -6.18
CA VAL A 90 -6.85 -11.12 -7.13
C VAL A 90 -6.45 -10.86 -8.59
N LEU A 91 -6.09 -9.62 -8.91
CA LEU A 91 -5.63 -9.25 -10.24
C LEU A 91 -4.32 -9.94 -10.59
N GLU A 92 -3.35 -9.97 -9.68
CA GLU A 92 -2.07 -10.62 -9.90
C GLU A 92 -2.21 -12.14 -10.07
N ASP A 93 -3.06 -12.80 -9.26
CA ASP A 93 -3.36 -14.23 -9.39
C ASP A 93 -4.01 -14.58 -10.74
N SER A 94 -4.68 -13.62 -11.38
CA SER A 94 -5.31 -13.78 -12.69
C SER A 94 -4.31 -13.66 -13.86
N VAL A 95 -3.06 -13.22 -13.60
CA VAL A 95 -2.05 -12.98 -14.63
C VAL A 95 -1.15 -14.20 -14.81
N ILE A 96 -1.23 -14.82 -15.99
CA ILE A 96 -0.47 -16.04 -16.33
C ILE A 96 1.06 -15.83 -16.27
N ARG A 97 1.54 -14.63 -16.64
CA ARG A 97 2.97 -14.32 -16.65
C ARG A 97 3.21 -12.94 -16.06
N SER A 98 3.32 -12.88 -14.73
CA SER A 98 3.63 -11.65 -14.03
C SER A 98 5.01 -11.12 -14.43
N SER A 99 5.04 -9.86 -14.83
CA SER A 99 6.27 -9.11 -15.11
C SER A 99 6.32 -7.89 -14.20
N ARG A 100 7.52 -7.35 -13.98
CA ARG A 100 7.69 -6.11 -13.18
C ARG A 100 6.79 -4.97 -13.66
N LEU A 101 6.53 -4.89 -14.96
CA LEU A 101 5.65 -3.88 -15.55
C LEU A 101 4.18 -4.07 -15.14
N ILE A 102 3.72 -5.32 -15.00
CA ILE A 102 2.36 -5.62 -14.54
C ILE A 102 2.20 -5.21 -13.07
N SER A 103 3.17 -5.58 -12.21
CA SER A 103 3.15 -5.16 -10.80
C SER A 103 3.20 -3.63 -10.65
N MET A 104 3.95 -2.92 -11.50
CA MET A 104 3.94 -1.45 -11.53
C MET A 104 2.59 -0.90 -12.00
N ALA A 105 1.97 -1.50 -13.01
CA ALA A 105 0.65 -1.08 -13.51
C ALA A 105 -0.42 -1.28 -12.43
N ILE A 106 -0.44 -2.43 -11.76
CA ILE A 106 -1.34 -2.72 -10.64
C ILE A 106 -1.11 -1.72 -9.50
N ALA A 107 0.15 -1.44 -9.14
CA ALA A 107 0.44 -0.47 -8.08
C ALA A 107 0.00 0.96 -8.46
N THR A 108 0.17 1.35 -9.72
CA THR A 108 -0.22 2.68 -10.23
C THR A 108 -1.75 2.82 -10.21
N VAL A 109 -2.46 1.89 -10.86
CA VAL A 109 -3.93 1.93 -10.96
C VAL A 109 -4.56 1.74 -9.60
N GLY A 110 -4.06 0.78 -8.81
CA GLY A 110 -4.53 0.51 -7.47
C GLY A 110 -4.34 1.70 -6.52
N SER A 111 -3.25 2.45 -6.65
CA SER A 111 -3.05 3.68 -5.90
C SER A 111 -4.07 4.76 -6.28
N ALA A 112 -4.35 4.93 -7.58
CA ALA A 112 -5.38 5.87 -8.03
C ALA A 112 -6.75 5.52 -7.45
N VAL A 113 -7.12 4.24 -7.51
CA VAL A 113 -8.37 3.71 -6.94
C VAL A 113 -8.42 3.91 -5.43
N GLY A 114 -7.32 3.63 -4.71
CA GLY A 114 -7.25 3.79 -3.26
C GLY A 114 -7.43 5.24 -2.81
N VAL A 115 -6.80 6.19 -3.49
CA VAL A 115 -6.96 7.63 -3.21
C VAL A 115 -8.39 8.09 -3.51
N LEU A 116 -8.95 7.69 -4.66
CA LEU A 116 -10.33 8.01 -5.02
C LEU A 116 -11.33 7.44 -4.02
N MET A 117 -11.16 6.17 -3.62
CA MET A 117 -12.04 5.51 -2.67
C MET A 117 -11.96 6.17 -1.30
N TYR A 118 -10.77 6.54 -0.83
CA TYR A 118 -10.59 7.33 0.39
C TYR A 118 -11.32 8.68 0.29
N ALA A 119 -11.16 9.40 -0.83
CA ALA A 119 -11.84 10.68 -1.03
C ALA A 119 -13.37 10.54 -1.02
N CYS A 120 -13.92 9.50 -1.65
CA CYS A 120 -15.34 9.19 -1.63
C CYS A 120 -15.85 8.85 -0.21
N LEU A 121 -15.18 7.95 0.51
CA LEU A 121 -15.59 7.53 1.85
C LEU A 121 -15.48 8.66 2.87
N SER A 122 -14.42 9.46 2.79
CA SER A 122 -14.26 10.64 3.66
C SER A 122 -15.35 11.68 3.38
N GLN A 123 -15.72 11.88 2.11
CA GLN A 123 -16.85 12.75 1.76
C GLN A 123 -18.18 12.32 2.37
N LEU A 124 -18.45 11.00 2.41
CA LEU A 124 -19.66 10.45 3.04
C LEU A 124 -19.70 10.73 4.56
N LEU A 125 -18.53 10.89 5.18
CA LEU A 125 -18.37 11.22 6.60
C LEU A 125 -18.36 12.74 6.85
N GLY A 126 -18.68 13.54 5.84
CA GLY A 126 -18.86 14.98 5.96
C GLY A 126 -17.60 15.81 5.78
N THR A 127 -16.47 15.21 5.35
CA THR A 127 -15.29 15.98 4.96
C THR A 127 -15.45 16.51 3.53
N HIS A 128 -14.86 17.66 3.19
CA HIS A 128 -14.92 18.21 1.82
C HIS A 128 -13.79 17.71 0.91
N SER A 129 -13.47 16.42 0.99
CA SER A 129 -12.32 15.82 0.28
C SER A 129 -12.50 15.80 -1.25
N LEU A 130 -13.72 15.58 -1.76
CA LEU A 130 -13.97 15.55 -3.21
C LEU A 130 -13.99 16.95 -3.84
N SER A 131 -14.17 17.99 -3.04
CA SER A 131 -14.21 19.37 -3.50
C SER A 131 -12.83 20.03 -3.54
N ASP A 132 -11.77 19.34 -3.12
CA ASP A 132 -10.41 19.86 -3.22
C ASP A 132 -9.98 19.92 -4.71
N PRO A 133 -9.68 21.11 -5.26
CA PRO A 133 -9.19 21.25 -6.63
C PRO A 133 -7.91 20.47 -6.92
N ARG A 134 -7.15 20.10 -5.87
CA ARG A 134 -5.91 19.36 -5.96
C ARG A 134 -6.10 17.84 -6.02
N LEU A 135 -7.33 17.32 -5.86
CA LEU A 135 -7.57 15.88 -5.83
C LEU A 135 -6.99 15.16 -7.05
N TRP A 136 -7.21 15.69 -8.25
CA TRP A 136 -6.65 15.11 -9.48
C TRP A 136 -5.14 15.11 -9.49
N LEU A 137 -4.51 16.18 -9.01
CA LEU A 137 -3.06 16.28 -8.88
C LEU A 137 -2.52 15.25 -7.87
N ILE A 138 -3.19 15.07 -6.72
CA ILE A 138 -2.83 14.09 -5.71
C ILE A 138 -2.93 12.67 -6.30
N ILE A 139 -4.05 12.34 -6.95
CA ILE A 139 -4.24 11.03 -7.60
C ILE A 139 -3.12 10.77 -8.59
N THR A 140 -2.84 11.71 -9.49
CA THR A 140 -1.79 11.52 -10.51
C THR A 140 -0.42 11.34 -9.87
N ILE A 141 -0.02 12.21 -8.93
CA ILE A 141 1.30 12.14 -8.31
C ILE A 141 1.47 10.87 -7.48
N VAL A 142 0.51 10.57 -6.58
CA VAL A 142 0.58 9.38 -5.72
C VAL A 142 0.64 8.12 -6.58
N SER A 143 -0.17 8.03 -7.64
CA SER A 143 -0.21 6.86 -8.51
C SER A 143 1.10 6.65 -9.24
N LEU A 144 1.68 7.71 -9.81
CA LEU A 144 2.95 7.63 -10.51
C LEU A 144 4.11 7.32 -9.55
N MET A 145 4.15 7.99 -8.40
CA MET A 145 5.18 7.75 -7.39
C MET A 145 5.11 6.32 -6.86
N ASN A 146 3.93 5.83 -6.50
CA ASN A 146 3.76 4.46 -6.02
C ASN A 146 4.06 3.44 -7.12
N GLY A 147 3.71 3.72 -8.38
CA GLY A 147 4.09 2.89 -9.52
C GLY A 147 5.61 2.72 -9.65
N VAL A 148 6.38 3.80 -9.51
CA VAL A 148 7.85 3.76 -9.56
C VAL A 148 8.43 3.12 -8.30
N LEU A 149 7.97 3.54 -7.12
CA LEU A 149 8.43 3.03 -5.82
C LEU A 149 8.10 1.55 -5.62
N CYS A 150 7.08 1.02 -6.31
CA CYS A 150 6.76 -0.40 -6.32
C CYS A 150 7.99 -1.26 -6.65
N LEU A 151 8.81 -0.86 -7.61
CA LEU A 151 10.03 -1.61 -7.95
C LEU A 151 11.00 -1.77 -6.78
N ALA A 152 11.09 -0.75 -5.92
CA ALA A 152 11.91 -0.78 -4.71
C ALA A 152 11.19 -1.46 -3.53
N ALA A 153 9.87 -1.39 -3.47
CA ALA A 153 9.07 -2.02 -2.41
C ALA A 153 8.91 -3.54 -2.57
N LEU A 154 8.84 -4.05 -3.82
CA LEU A 154 8.73 -5.47 -4.12
C LEU A 154 9.82 -6.35 -3.46
N PRO A 155 11.13 -6.04 -3.53
CA PRO A 155 12.14 -6.85 -2.87
C PRO A 155 11.99 -6.86 -1.33
N LEU A 156 11.59 -5.73 -0.73
CA LEU A 156 11.33 -5.65 0.71
C LEU A 156 10.15 -6.54 1.11
N CYS A 157 9.06 -6.49 0.35
CA CYS A 157 7.88 -7.32 0.58
C CYS A 157 8.16 -8.82 0.35
N ARG A 158 9.01 -9.17 -0.64
CA ARG A 158 9.48 -10.55 -0.85
C ARG A 158 10.33 -11.06 0.32
N TRP A 159 11.15 -10.20 0.91
CA TRP A 159 11.88 -10.55 2.13
C TRP A 159 10.93 -10.80 3.30
N ALA A 160 9.87 -9.99 3.42
CA ALA A 160 8.82 -10.15 4.42
C ALA A 160 8.12 -11.51 4.30
N GLU A 161 7.75 -11.89 3.08
CA GLU A 161 7.17 -13.19 2.74
C GLU A 161 8.18 -14.36 2.80
N GLY A 162 9.47 -14.06 2.99
CA GLY A 162 10.49 -15.08 3.19
C GLY A 162 10.99 -15.77 1.92
N PHE A 163 10.71 -15.22 0.73
CA PHE A 163 11.19 -15.74 -0.56
C PHE A 163 12.73 -15.70 -0.73
N GLY A 164 13.48 -15.12 0.22
CA GLY A 164 14.95 -15.04 0.20
C GLY A 164 15.72 -16.16 0.91
N LEU A 165 15.06 -17.09 1.60
CA LEU A 165 15.75 -18.16 2.37
C LEU A 165 15.72 -19.55 1.70
N ASN A 166 14.83 -19.78 0.73
CA ASN A 166 14.62 -21.11 0.11
C ASN A 166 15.23 -21.27 -1.30
N SER A 167 15.93 -20.26 -1.84
CA SER A 167 16.51 -20.33 -3.20
C SER A 167 17.81 -21.16 -3.32
N ARG A 168 18.06 -22.10 -2.40
CA ARG A 168 19.18 -23.08 -2.49
C ARG A 168 18.70 -24.53 -2.66
N ALA A 169 17.43 -24.76 -3.00
CA ALA A 169 16.86 -26.11 -3.07
C ALA A 169 16.23 -26.49 -4.42
N TYR A 170 16.51 -25.75 -5.50
CA TYR A 170 16.18 -26.16 -6.86
C TYR A 170 17.32 -25.82 -7.81
#